data_AF-A0A9D7SFR5-F1
#
_entry.id   AF-A0A9D7SFR5-F1
#
_cell.length_a   1.000
_cell.length_b   1.000
_cell.length_c   1.000
_cell.angle_alpha   90.00
_cell.angle_beta   90.00
_cell.angle_gamma   90.00
#
_symmetry.space_group_name_H-M   'P 1'
#
loop_
_entity.id
_entity.type
_entity.pdbx_description
1 polymer ?
#
loop_
_entity_poly.entity_id
_entity_poly.type
_entity_poly.pdbx_seq_one_letter_code
_entity_poly.pdbx_strand_id
1 'polypeptide(L)'
;MREFLQGLAVWGFGLALALGLPGSSWKEAAAPIFPWGALGPALLVVALLSVLAPLLAWLGGPGLADRRPLALLEAPPDLLWAALLLALWPSHWGPPGIPGWLLAFLLAALPGEVRWLAQAMPGERPFPQAWGRAATRRMRRLVLMHLWGRWLAARLPLWLTATLVLERVLGVPGLGTDWMTRVAVRDRAGLALWILALALLWALARFGDREPA
;
A
#
# COMPACT_ATOMS: atom_id res chain seq x y z
N MET A 1 24.56 4.76 0.05
CA MET A 1 24.65 6.22 0.33
C MET A 1 24.27 7.08 -0.89
N ARG A 2 24.85 6.83 -2.08
CA ARG A 2 24.61 7.63 -3.30
C ARG A 2 23.14 7.69 -3.75
N GLU A 3 22.43 6.56 -3.76
CA GLU A 3 20.99 6.51 -4.11
C GLU A 3 20.11 7.29 -3.12
N PHE A 4 20.50 7.29 -1.84
CA PHE A 4 19.78 8.02 -0.80
C PHE A 4 19.92 9.54 -0.99
N LEU A 5 21.12 10.01 -1.33
CA LEU A 5 21.36 11.41 -1.64
C LEU A 5 20.64 11.85 -2.92
N GLN A 6 20.59 10.98 -3.95
CA GLN A 6 19.84 11.24 -5.17
C GLN A 6 18.34 11.38 -4.92
N GLY A 7 17.75 10.49 -4.11
CA GLY A 7 16.33 10.60 -3.77
C GLY A 7 16.03 11.82 -2.90
N LEU A 8 16.89 12.15 -1.93
CA LEU A 8 16.76 13.41 -1.18
C LEU A 8 16.84 14.63 -2.09
N ALA A 9 17.70 14.62 -3.12
CA ALA A 9 17.79 15.69 -4.09
C ALA A 9 16.51 15.80 -4.95
N VAL A 10 15.92 14.69 -5.38
CA VAL A 10 14.66 14.66 -6.13
C VAL A 10 13.50 15.18 -5.28
N TRP A 11 13.37 14.70 -4.04
CA TRP A 11 12.33 15.16 -3.12
C TRP A 11 12.54 16.61 -2.69
N GLY A 12 13.78 17.02 -2.45
CA GLY A 12 14.16 18.40 -2.16
C GLY A 12 13.87 19.34 -3.33
N PHE A 13 14.09 18.90 -4.57
CA PHE A 13 13.72 19.64 -5.77
C PHE A 13 12.19 19.77 -5.90
N GLY A 14 11.43 18.70 -5.66
CA GLY A 14 9.96 18.75 -5.62
C GLY A 14 9.43 19.72 -4.56
N LEU A 15 10.03 19.71 -3.36
CA LEU A 15 9.70 20.64 -2.28
C LEU A 15 10.07 22.09 -2.65
N ALA A 16 11.24 22.30 -3.24
CA ALA A 16 11.69 23.60 -3.71
C ALA A 16 10.80 24.15 -4.82
N LEU A 17 10.27 23.31 -5.71
CA LEU A 17 9.28 23.71 -6.71
C LEU A 17 7.94 24.09 -6.07
N ALA A 18 7.44 23.28 -5.13
CA ALA A 18 6.20 23.58 -4.41
C ALA A 18 6.29 24.89 -3.61
N LEU A 19 7.48 25.21 -3.06
CA LEU A 19 7.72 26.42 -2.28
C LEU A 19 8.20 27.62 -3.12
N GLY A 20 8.84 27.39 -4.27
CA GLY A 20 9.52 28.42 -5.06
C GLY A 20 8.66 29.04 -6.16
N LEU A 21 7.51 28.46 -6.48
CA LEU A 21 6.61 29.00 -7.50
C LEU A 21 5.98 30.33 -7.03
N PRO A 22 6.00 31.38 -7.86
CA PRO A 22 5.64 32.74 -7.45
C PRO A 22 4.20 32.86 -6.94
N GLY A 23 4.06 33.64 -5.86
CA GLY A 23 2.82 33.88 -5.09
C GLY A 23 1.62 34.31 -5.94
N SER A 24 1.86 35.00 -7.05
CA SER A 24 0.82 35.48 -7.99
C SER A 24 0.04 34.38 -8.69
N SER A 25 0.52 33.13 -8.63
CA SER A 25 -0.27 31.98 -9.08
C SER A 25 -1.17 31.39 -7.99
N TRP A 26 -0.97 31.62 -6.70
CA TRP A 26 -1.67 30.86 -5.66
C TRP A 26 -2.88 31.65 -5.13
N LYS A 27 -4.07 31.02 -5.08
CA LYS A 27 -5.24 31.65 -4.44
C LYS A 27 -5.04 31.54 -2.93
N GLU A 28 -5.21 32.64 -2.20
CA GLU A 28 -5.32 32.63 -0.74
C GLU A 28 -6.67 32.00 -0.34
N ALA A 29 -6.80 30.69 -0.57
CA ALA A 29 -7.88 29.91 0.00
C ALA A 29 -7.44 29.48 1.41
N ALA A 30 -8.39 29.49 2.36
CA ALA A 30 -8.17 28.88 3.65
C ALA A 30 -7.61 27.46 3.47
N ALA A 31 -6.52 27.15 4.18
CA ALA A 31 -5.90 25.84 4.09
C ALA A 31 -6.98 24.76 4.27
N PRO A 32 -7.20 23.87 3.29
CA PRO A 32 -8.19 22.81 3.43
C PRO A 32 -7.82 21.99 4.67
N ILE A 33 -8.80 21.71 5.53
CA ILE A 33 -8.64 20.83 6.69
C ILE A 33 -7.85 19.58 6.26
N PHE A 34 -6.94 19.11 7.11
CA PHE A 34 -6.12 17.93 6.81
C PHE A 34 -7.04 16.77 6.34
N PRO A 35 -6.75 16.11 5.21
CA PRO A 35 -7.76 15.40 4.44
C PRO A 35 -7.97 13.99 4.97
N TRP A 36 -8.30 13.85 6.25
CA TRP A 36 -8.59 12.55 6.88
C TRP A 36 -9.68 11.77 6.14
N GLY A 37 -10.64 12.46 5.51
CA GLY A 37 -11.67 11.82 4.68
C GLY A 37 -11.12 11.13 3.43
N ALA A 38 -10.00 11.62 2.87
CA ALA A 38 -9.35 11.03 1.70
C ALA A 38 -8.17 10.12 2.08
N LEU A 39 -7.39 10.48 3.10
CA LEU A 39 -6.25 9.70 3.60
C LEU A 39 -6.66 8.49 4.44
N GLY A 40 -7.71 8.64 5.24
CA GLY A 40 -8.19 7.61 6.16
C GLY A 40 -8.48 6.27 5.46
N PRO A 41 -9.25 6.24 4.36
CA PRO A 41 -9.51 5.01 3.63
C PRO A 41 -8.24 4.34 3.09
N ALA A 42 -7.33 5.11 2.48
CA ALA A 42 -6.07 4.56 1.95
C ALA A 42 -5.15 4.03 3.06
N LEU A 43 -5.03 4.75 4.17
CA LEU A 43 -4.29 4.28 5.35
C LEU A 43 -4.93 3.02 5.93
N LEU A 44 -6.26 2.96 5.98
CA LEU A 44 -6.99 1.79 6.48
C LEU A 44 -6.73 0.57 5.60
N VAL A 45 -6.79 0.71 4.27
CA VAL A 45 -6.48 -0.38 3.34
C VAL A 45 -5.05 -0.87 3.52
N VAL A 46 -4.09 0.05 3.50
CA VAL A 46 -2.68 -0.30 3.65
C VAL A 46 -2.44 -0.97 4.99
N ALA A 47 -3.07 -0.48 6.08
CA ALA A 47 -2.99 -1.10 7.40
C ALA A 47 -3.60 -2.51 7.41
N LEU A 48 -4.82 -2.69 6.88
CA LEU A 48 -5.46 -4.00 6.79
C LEU A 48 -4.62 -4.98 5.98
N LEU A 49 -4.15 -4.57 4.80
CA LEU A 49 -3.35 -5.42 3.94
C LEU A 49 -2.01 -5.76 4.60
N SER A 50 -1.38 -4.77 5.24
CA SER A 50 -0.15 -4.97 6.00
C SER A 50 -0.34 -6.04 7.06
N VAL A 51 -1.47 -6.09 7.78
CA VAL A 51 -1.72 -7.10 8.82
C VAL A 51 -2.19 -8.43 8.25
N LEU A 52 -3.13 -8.41 7.30
CA LEU A 52 -3.79 -9.61 6.80
C LEU A 52 -2.85 -10.48 5.98
N ALA A 53 -2.06 -9.91 5.06
CA ALA A 53 -1.22 -10.73 4.19
C ALA A 53 -0.17 -11.55 4.98
N PRO A 54 0.55 -10.96 5.94
CA PRO A 54 1.52 -11.68 6.77
C PRO A 54 0.86 -12.60 7.79
N LEU A 55 -0.33 -12.27 8.29
CA LEU A 55 -1.09 -13.18 9.15
C LEU A 55 -1.51 -14.45 8.38
N LEU A 56 -2.00 -14.31 7.16
CA LEU A 56 -2.35 -15.43 6.30
C LEU A 56 -1.11 -16.24 5.90
N ALA A 57 -0.02 -15.57 5.53
CA ALA A 57 1.26 -16.21 5.25
C ALA A 57 1.80 -16.96 6.47
N TRP A 58 1.67 -16.40 7.68
CA TRP A 58 2.07 -17.05 8.93
C TRP A 58 1.26 -18.32 9.20
N LEU A 59 -0.05 -18.27 8.99
CA LEU A 59 -0.94 -19.41 9.21
C LEU A 59 -0.71 -20.53 8.20
N GLY A 60 -0.58 -20.21 6.91
CA GLY A 60 -0.45 -21.23 5.87
C GLY A 60 0.99 -21.64 5.54
N GLY A 61 1.98 -20.81 5.82
CA GLY A 61 3.41 -21.09 5.58
C GLY A 61 3.82 -21.01 4.11
N PRO A 62 5.06 -21.40 3.78
CA PRO A 62 5.61 -21.30 2.43
C PRO A 62 4.86 -22.18 1.43
N GLY A 63 4.30 -23.30 1.88
CA GLY A 63 3.48 -24.18 1.04
C GLY A 63 2.17 -23.56 0.56
N LEU A 64 1.78 -22.35 1.01
CA LEU A 64 0.69 -21.59 0.40
C LEU A 64 1.01 -21.18 -1.04
N ALA A 65 2.28 -20.92 -1.34
CA ALA A 65 2.72 -20.46 -2.64
C ALA A 65 2.37 -21.43 -3.78
N ASP A 66 2.32 -22.72 -3.45
CA ASP A 66 2.06 -23.81 -4.39
C ASP A 66 0.58 -24.22 -4.44
N ARG A 67 -0.28 -23.59 -3.61
CA ARG A 67 -1.69 -23.98 -3.54
C ARG A 67 -2.46 -23.46 -4.74
N ARG A 68 -3.05 -24.40 -5.48
CA ARG A 68 -4.02 -24.14 -6.55
C ARG A 68 -5.10 -23.10 -6.24
N PRO A 69 -5.76 -23.06 -5.05
CA PRO A 69 -6.75 -22.02 -4.76
C PRO A 69 -6.17 -20.60 -4.80
N LEU A 70 -4.94 -20.39 -4.33
CA LEU A 70 -4.30 -19.07 -4.35
C LEU A 70 -3.94 -18.68 -5.80
N ALA A 71 -3.44 -19.64 -6.57
CA ALA A 71 -3.16 -19.45 -7.99
C ALA A 71 -4.45 -19.15 -8.81
N LEU A 72 -5.59 -19.73 -8.44
CA LEU A 72 -6.89 -19.44 -9.08
C LEU A 72 -7.39 -18.04 -8.73
N LEU A 73 -7.11 -17.53 -7.52
CA LEU A 73 -7.45 -16.16 -7.14
C LEU A 73 -6.56 -15.14 -7.85
N GLU A 74 -5.34 -15.49 -8.24
CA GLU A 74 -4.44 -14.63 -9.03
C GLU A 74 -4.61 -14.77 -10.55
N ALA A 75 -5.35 -15.78 -11.02
CA ALA A 75 -5.48 -16.05 -12.45
C ALA A 75 -6.18 -14.91 -13.23
N PRO A 76 -7.22 -14.25 -12.69
CA PRO A 76 -7.79 -13.05 -13.29
C PRO A 76 -6.88 -11.84 -13.04
N PRO A 77 -6.83 -10.85 -13.95
CA PRO A 77 -6.19 -9.57 -13.68
C PRO A 77 -6.78 -8.95 -12.39
N ASP A 78 -5.93 -8.41 -11.52
CA ASP A 78 -6.34 -7.89 -10.19
C ASP A 78 -7.50 -6.88 -10.29
N LEU A 79 -7.49 -6.04 -11.33
CA LEU A 79 -8.56 -5.07 -11.60
C LEU A 79 -9.89 -5.71 -12.03
N LEU A 80 -9.86 -6.94 -12.57
CA LEU A 80 -11.04 -7.70 -12.96
C LEU A 80 -11.80 -8.20 -11.74
N TRP A 81 -11.11 -8.55 -10.65
CA TRP A 81 -11.76 -8.86 -9.37
C TRP A 81 -12.48 -7.66 -8.78
N ALA A 82 -11.83 -6.50 -8.81
CA ALA A 82 -12.46 -5.25 -8.41
C ALA A 82 -13.71 -5.00 -9.25
N ALA A 83 -13.61 -5.09 -10.59
CA ALA A 83 -14.74 -4.92 -11.50
C ALA A 83 -15.88 -5.93 -11.25
N LEU A 84 -15.56 -7.20 -11.00
CA LEU A 84 -16.54 -8.27 -10.78
C LEU A 84 -17.26 -8.10 -9.43
N LEU A 85 -16.55 -7.71 -8.38
CA LEU A 85 -17.15 -7.43 -7.08
C LEU A 85 -18.15 -6.27 -7.16
N LEU A 86 -17.86 -5.29 -8.00
CA LEU A 86 -18.76 -4.15 -8.24
C LEU A 86 -19.95 -4.54 -9.09
N ALA A 87 -19.74 -5.36 -10.12
CA ALA A 87 -20.83 -5.89 -10.92
C ALA A 87 -21.80 -6.74 -10.07
N LEU A 88 -21.27 -7.42 -9.05
CA LEU A 88 -22.04 -8.21 -8.09
C LEU A 88 -22.47 -7.41 -6.85
N TRP A 89 -22.23 -6.09 -6.81
CA TRP A 89 -22.56 -5.27 -5.65
C TRP A 89 -24.07 -5.22 -5.45
N PRO A 90 -24.58 -5.60 -4.26
CA PRO A 90 -26.02 -5.65 -4.05
C PRO A 90 -26.64 -4.25 -4.15
N SER A 91 -27.62 -4.08 -5.04
CA SER A 91 -28.28 -2.79 -5.25
C SER A 91 -28.96 -2.22 -4.01
N HIS A 92 -29.40 -3.09 -3.09
CA HIS A 92 -30.01 -2.71 -1.81
C HIS A 92 -29.00 -2.23 -0.75
N TRP A 93 -27.69 -2.37 -0.99
CA TRP A 93 -26.64 -1.81 -0.12
C TRP A 93 -26.30 -0.37 -0.46
N GLY A 94 -26.92 0.20 -1.51
CA GLY A 94 -26.59 1.51 -2.03
C GLY A 94 -25.29 1.50 -2.84
N PRO A 95 -24.76 2.67 -3.25
CA PRO A 95 -23.51 2.74 -3.99
C PRO A 95 -22.34 2.20 -3.15
N PRO A 96 -21.35 1.53 -3.77
CA PRO A 96 -20.28 0.83 -3.05
C PRO A 96 -19.45 1.70 -2.10
N GLY A 97 -19.36 3.01 -2.36
CA GLY A 97 -18.73 3.97 -1.45
C GLY A 97 -17.33 3.54 -0.99
N ILE A 98 -16.95 3.95 0.22
CA ILE A 98 -15.70 3.52 0.86
C ILE A 98 -15.66 1.99 1.10
N PRO A 99 -16.67 1.32 1.70
CA PRO A 99 -16.55 -0.10 2.03
C PRO A 99 -16.43 -1.02 0.81
N GLY A 100 -17.13 -0.72 -0.28
CA GLY A 100 -16.99 -1.46 -1.54
C GLY A 100 -15.63 -1.23 -2.20
N TRP A 101 -15.10 -0.01 -2.10
CA TRP A 101 -13.73 0.29 -2.52
C TRP A 101 -12.68 -0.49 -1.68
N LEU A 102 -12.84 -0.55 -0.35
CA LEU A 102 -11.98 -1.34 0.54
C LEU A 102 -11.97 -2.82 0.13
N LEU A 103 -13.15 -3.40 -0.07
CA LEU A 103 -13.31 -4.80 -0.44
C LEU A 103 -12.72 -5.10 -1.82
N ALA A 104 -12.99 -4.25 -2.81
CA ALA A 104 -12.45 -4.38 -4.15
C ALA A 104 -10.91 -4.33 -4.14
N PHE A 105 -10.32 -3.42 -3.37
CA PHE A 105 -8.88 -3.35 -3.19
C PHE A 105 -8.33 -4.62 -2.56
N LEU A 106 -8.91 -5.06 -1.44
CA LEU A 106 -8.41 -6.22 -0.70
C LEU A 106 -8.50 -7.49 -1.55
N LEU A 107 -9.57 -7.69 -2.30
CA LEU A 107 -9.71 -8.87 -3.17
C LEU A 107 -8.76 -8.85 -4.36
N ALA A 108 -8.44 -7.67 -4.88
CA ALA A 108 -7.46 -7.49 -5.93
C ALA A 108 -6.02 -7.76 -5.41
N ALA A 109 -5.65 -7.20 -4.26
CA ALA A 109 -4.26 -7.20 -3.81
C ALA A 109 -3.87 -8.36 -2.87
N LEU A 110 -4.78 -8.80 -1.99
CA LEU A 110 -4.44 -9.73 -0.91
C LEU A 110 -3.91 -11.09 -1.40
N PRO A 111 -4.47 -11.75 -2.43
CA PRO A 111 -3.97 -13.05 -2.90
C PRO A 111 -2.50 -12.98 -3.32
N GLY A 112 -2.15 -12.00 -4.17
CA GLY A 112 -0.80 -11.79 -4.67
C GLY A 112 0.21 -11.46 -3.57
N GLU A 113 -0.18 -10.65 -2.59
CA GLU A 113 0.70 -10.32 -1.46
C GLU A 113 0.93 -11.53 -0.53
N VAL A 114 -0.10 -12.33 -0.28
CA VAL A 114 0.01 -13.57 0.51
C VAL A 114 0.94 -14.56 -0.18
N ARG A 115 0.80 -14.73 -1.50
CA ARG A 115 1.67 -15.64 -2.26
C ARG A 115 3.11 -15.16 -2.27
N TRP A 116 3.34 -13.87 -2.49
CA TRP A 116 4.69 -13.33 -2.49
C TRP A 116 5.38 -13.55 -1.14
N LEU A 117 4.67 -13.27 -0.03
CA LEU A 117 5.19 -13.53 1.32
C LEU A 117 5.42 -15.02 1.57
N ALA A 118 4.54 -15.89 1.05
CA ALA A 118 4.72 -17.33 1.12
C ALA A 118 5.97 -17.81 0.36
N GLN A 119 6.21 -17.29 -0.84
CA GLN A 119 7.39 -17.60 -1.66
C GLN A 119 8.69 -17.07 -1.05
N ALA A 120 8.63 -15.92 -0.38
CA ALA A 120 9.79 -15.33 0.29
C ALA A 120 10.21 -16.06 1.56
N MET A 121 9.34 -16.91 2.15
CA MET A 121 9.68 -17.71 3.31
C MET A 121 10.54 -18.93 2.92
N PRO A 122 11.54 -19.30 3.74
CA PRO A 122 12.33 -20.49 3.49
C PRO A 122 11.48 -21.74 3.61
N GLY A 123 11.83 -22.77 2.83
CA GLY A 123 11.19 -24.08 2.91
C GLY A 123 11.30 -24.67 4.31
N GLU A 124 10.27 -25.39 4.74
CA GLU A 124 10.18 -25.91 6.12
C GLU A 124 10.62 -27.37 6.29
N ARG A 125 11.01 -28.03 5.20
CA ARG A 125 11.36 -29.44 5.17
C ARG A 125 12.87 -29.62 4.94
N PRO A 126 13.55 -30.49 5.72
CA PRO A 126 13.02 -31.26 6.85
C PRO A 126 12.87 -30.45 8.15
N PHE A 127 13.65 -29.39 8.32
CA PHE A 127 13.59 -28.47 9.46
C PHE A 127 13.00 -27.12 9.02
N PRO A 128 12.22 -26.43 9.87
CA PRO A 128 11.93 -26.71 11.28
C PRO A 128 10.76 -27.67 11.53
N GLN A 129 10.15 -28.30 10.52
CA GLN A 129 9.03 -29.23 10.74
C GLN A 129 9.38 -30.39 11.69
N ALA A 130 10.58 -30.94 11.57
CA ALA A 130 11.07 -31.98 12.48
C ALA A 130 11.22 -31.54 13.95
N TRP A 131 11.26 -30.22 14.24
CA TRP A 131 11.28 -29.66 15.60
C TRP A 131 9.88 -29.34 16.17
N GLY A 132 8.82 -29.64 15.41
CA GLY A 132 7.44 -29.49 15.83
C GLY A 132 6.83 -28.10 15.57
N ARG A 133 5.51 -28.00 15.78
CA ARG A 133 4.67 -26.84 15.39
C ARG A 133 5.09 -25.53 16.04
N ALA A 134 5.59 -25.58 17.29
CA ALA A 134 6.03 -24.38 18.01
C ALA A 134 7.28 -23.77 17.37
N ALA A 135 8.26 -24.59 16.99
CA ALA A 135 9.46 -24.16 16.29
C ALA A 135 9.12 -23.57 14.91
N THR A 136 8.23 -24.23 14.15
CA THR A 136 7.75 -23.72 12.86
C THR A 136 7.08 -22.34 13.01
N ARG A 137 6.14 -22.18 13.95
CA ARG A 137 5.44 -20.89 14.15
C ARG A 137 6.39 -19.77 14.56
N ARG A 138 7.38 -20.09 15.40
CA ARG A 138 8.40 -19.12 15.85
C ARG A 138 9.31 -18.71 14.69
N MET A 139 9.77 -19.66 13.89
CA MET A 139 10.58 -19.38 12.69
C MET A 139 9.81 -18.51 11.70
N ARG A 140 8.57 -18.88 11.35
CA ARG A 140 7.71 -18.06 10.46
C ARG A 140 7.54 -16.64 10.99
N ARG A 141 7.27 -16.48 12.29
CA ARG A 141 7.13 -15.15 12.90
C ARG A 141 8.42 -14.33 12.76
N LEU A 142 9.58 -14.92 13.05
CA LEU A 142 10.87 -14.22 12.94
C LEU A 142 11.16 -13.80 11.50
N VAL A 143 10.96 -14.72 10.55
CA VAL A 143 11.14 -14.45 9.12
C VAL A 143 10.19 -13.34 8.66
N LEU A 144 8.91 -13.42 8.99
CA LEU A 144 7.94 -12.40 8.61
C LEU A 144 8.22 -11.04 9.25
N MET A 145 8.62 -11.00 10.53
CA MET A 145 9.01 -9.73 11.18
C MET A 145 10.24 -9.10 10.49
N HIS A 146 11.19 -9.92 10.05
CA HIS A 146 12.36 -9.46 9.31
C HIS A 146 11.99 -8.99 7.88
N LEU A 147 11.12 -9.73 7.18
CA LEU A 147 10.65 -9.37 5.84
C LEU A 147 9.70 -8.18 5.83
N TRP A 148 8.98 -7.94 6.93
CA TRP A 148 7.89 -6.97 7.00
C TRP A 148 8.30 -5.59 6.53
N GLY A 149 9.42 -5.06 7.04
CA GLY A 149 9.88 -3.72 6.69
C GLY A 149 10.19 -3.58 5.20
N ARG A 150 10.92 -4.55 4.64
CA ARG A 150 11.32 -4.57 3.23
C ARG A 150 10.12 -4.80 2.30
N TRP A 151 9.21 -5.67 2.70
CA TRP A 151 7.97 -5.92 1.96
C TRP A 151 7.09 -4.68 1.92
N LEU A 152 6.82 -4.06 3.08
CA LEU A 152 6.02 -2.84 3.16
C LEU A 152 6.65 -1.72 2.33
N ALA A 153 7.96 -1.53 2.45
CA ALA A 153 8.73 -0.56 1.67
C ALA A 153 8.58 -0.75 0.15
N ALA A 154 8.69 -1.99 -0.33
CA ALA A 154 8.62 -2.31 -1.75
C ALA A 154 7.20 -2.21 -2.31
N ARG A 155 6.19 -2.51 -1.49
CA ARG A 155 4.79 -2.64 -1.94
C ARG A 155 3.95 -1.40 -1.73
N LEU A 156 4.29 -0.55 -0.76
CA LEU A 156 3.53 0.67 -0.46
C LEU A 156 3.35 1.59 -1.68
N PRO A 157 4.36 1.82 -2.56
CA PRO A 157 4.14 2.59 -3.79
C PRO A 157 3.11 1.95 -4.72
N LEU A 158 3.14 0.62 -4.87
CA LEU A 158 2.20 -0.12 -5.71
C LEU A 158 0.78 -0.01 -5.15
N TRP A 159 0.60 -0.20 -3.85
CA TRP A 159 -0.70 -0.07 -3.20
C TRP A 159 -1.24 1.35 -3.31
N LEU A 160 -0.41 2.37 -3.09
CA LEU A 160 -0.83 3.76 -3.28
C LEU A 160 -1.25 4.02 -4.74
N THR A 161 -0.51 3.53 -5.73
CA THR A 161 -0.95 3.66 -7.13
C THR A 161 -2.26 2.91 -7.41
N ALA A 162 -2.44 1.71 -6.85
CA ALA A 162 -3.67 0.95 -6.98
C ALA A 162 -4.87 1.66 -6.32
N THR A 163 -4.66 2.32 -5.17
CA THR A 163 -5.70 3.15 -4.55
C THR A 163 -6.15 4.28 -5.48
N LEU A 164 -5.21 4.98 -6.13
CA LEU A 164 -5.52 6.06 -7.08
C LEU A 164 -6.27 5.56 -8.32
N VAL A 165 -5.88 4.40 -8.87
CA VAL A 165 -6.56 3.80 -10.03
C VAL A 165 -7.98 3.39 -9.65
N LEU A 166 -8.14 2.72 -8.50
CA LEU A 166 -9.46 2.29 -8.03
C LEU A 166 -10.37 3.47 -7.69
N GLU A 167 -9.85 4.53 -7.08
CA GLU A 167 -10.61 5.78 -6.87
C GLU A 167 -11.20 6.33 -8.17
N ARG A 168 -10.41 6.30 -9.27
CA ARG A 168 -10.87 6.77 -10.58
C ARG A 168 -11.90 5.87 -11.23
N VAL A 169 -11.67 4.55 -11.19
CA VAL A 169 -12.62 3.57 -11.74
C VAL A 169 -13.95 3.61 -10.97
N LEU A 170 -13.89 3.86 -9.67
CA LEU A 170 -15.04 3.81 -8.77
C LEU A 170 -15.75 5.15 -8.56
N GLY A 171 -15.16 6.26 -9.03
CA GLY A 171 -15.68 7.60 -8.76
C GLY A 171 -15.75 7.91 -7.26
N VAL A 172 -14.94 7.22 -6.44
CA VAL A 172 -14.93 7.40 -4.98
C VAL A 172 -13.92 8.50 -4.64
N PRO A 173 -14.32 9.51 -3.84
CA PRO A 173 -13.38 10.52 -3.38
C PRO A 173 -12.33 9.88 -2.46
N GLY A 174 -11.06 10.14 -2.75
CA GLY A 174 -9.91 9.68 -1.99
C GLY A 174 -8.66 10.54 -2.23
N LEU A 175 -7.47 9.94 -2.11
CA LEU A 175 -6.17 10.62 -2.19
C LEU A 175 -5.97 11.39 -3.49
N GLY A 176 -6.36 10.79 -4.62
CA GLY A 176 -6.19 11.36 -5.95
C GLY A 176 -7.12 12.54 -6.21
N THR A 177 -8.33 12.51 -5.64
CA THR A 177 -9.26 13.64 -5.72
C THR A 177 -8.85 14.78 -4.78
N ASP A 178 -8.34 14.48 -3.58
CA ASP A 178 -7.78 15.51 -2.67
C ASP A 178 -6.57 16.19 -3.31
N TRP A 179 -5.63 15.42 -3.86
CA TRP A 179 -4.48 15.97 -4.58
C TRP A 179 -4.90 16.89 -5.73
N MET A 180 -5.81 16.43 -6.59
CA MET A 180 -6.34 17.26 -7.68
C MET A 180 -7.03 18.52 -7.17
N THR A 181 -7.80 18.42 -6.09
CA THR A 181 -8.47 19.57 -5.49
C THR A 181 -7.44 20.57 -5.00
N ARG A 182 -6.42 20.14 -4.26
CA ARG A 182 -5.32 21.00 -3.79
C ARG A 182 -4.54 21.65 -4.92
N VAL A 183 -4.29 20.93 -6.01
CA VAL A 183 -3.69 21.51 -7.23
C VAL A 183 -4.62 22.56 -7.84
N ALA A 184 -5.92 22.27 -7.94
CA ALA A 184 -6.91 23.18 -8.52
C ALA A 184 -7.09 24.46 -7.69
N VAL A 185 -7.12 24.35 -6.35
CA VAL A 185 -7.18 25.51 -5.45
C VAL A 185 -5.80 26.15 -5.27
N ARG A 186 -4.74 25.52 -5.77
CA ARG A 186 -3.35 25.95 -5.60
C ARG A 186 -3.05 26.12 -4.10
N ASP A 187 -3.14 25.02 -3.36
CA ASP A 187 -2.81 24.93 -1.93
C ASP A 187 -1.35 24.55 -1.74
N ARG A 188 -0.49 25.56 -1.62
CA ARG A 188 0.96 25.40 -1.45
C ARG A 188 1.34 24.61 -0.21
N ALA A 189 0.70 24.87 0.93
CA ALA A 189 1.02 24.23 2.19
C ALA A 189 0.65 22.73 2.16
N GLY A 190 -0.53 22.41 1.63
CA GLY A 190 -0.97 21.03 1.46
C GLY A 190 -0.11 20.25 0.48
N LEU A 191 0.28 20.85 -0.65
CA LEU A 191 1.18 20.20 -1.62
C LEU A 191 2.58 19.94 -1.02
N ALA A 192 3.14 20.89 -0.29
CA ALA A 192 4.43 20.71 0.39
C ALA A 192 4.36 19.61 1.45
N LEU A 193 3.30 19.56 2.25
CA LEU A 193 3.05 18.49 3.23
C LEU A 193 2.94 17.12 2.56
N TRP A 194 2.24 17.03 1.44
CA TRP A 194 2.13 15.80 0.66
C TRP A 194 3.46 15.32 0.12
N ILE A 195 4.26 16.22 -0.48
CA ILE A 195 5.60 15.91 -0.97
C ILE A 195 6.49 15.44 0.19
N LEU A 196 6.40 16.10 1.35
CA LEU A 196 7.18 15.74 2.53
C LEU A 196 6.74 14.39 3.10
N ALA A 197 5.45 14.09 3.12
CA ALA A 197 4.92 12.79 3.55
C ALA A 197 5.39 11.65 2.63
N LEU A 198 5.35 11.86 1.31
CA LEU A 198 5.87 10.89 0.33
C LEU A 198 7.39 10.72 0.43
N ALA A 199 8.13 11.82 0.65
CA ALA A 199 9.57 11.79 0.88
C ALA A 199 9.92 11.02 2.16
N LEU A 200 9.12 11.18 3.22
CA LEU A 200 9.30 10.49 4.50
C LEU A 200 8.99 9.00 4.36
N LEU A 201 7.92 8.63 3.65
CA LEU A 201 7.60 7.24 3.30
C LEU A 201 8.71 6.60 2.47
N TRP A 202 9.23 7.32 1.48
CA TRP A 202 10.37 6.86 0.67
C TRP A 202 11.64 6.69 1.52
N ALA A 203 11.91 7.62 2.43
CA ALA A 203 13.07 7.53 3.32
C ALA A 203 12.95 6.32 4.26
N LEU A 204 11.78 6.14 4.90
CA LEU A 204 11.48 4.99 5.76
C LEU A 204 11.63 3.67 5.00
N ALA A 205 11.17 3.61 3.75
CA ALA A 205 11.31 2.45 2.88
C ALA A 205 12.79 2.08 2.66
N ARG A 206 13.69 3.07 2.53
CA ARG A 206 15.14 2.85 2.31
C ARG A 206 15.95 2.62 3.58
N PHE A 207 15.47 3.05 4.75
CA PHE A 207 16.10 2.72 6.02
C PHE A 207 15.92 1.25 6.40
N GLY A 208 14.83 0.61 5.94
CA GLY A 208 14.61 -0.84 6.10
C GLY A 208 15.58 -1.74 5.32
N ASP A 209 16.32 -1.19 4.36
CA ASP A 209 17.33 -1.92 3.55
C ASP A 209 18.74 -1.89 4.17
N ARG A 210 18.97 -1.16 5.28
CA ARG A 210 20.27 -1.16 5.96
C ARG A 210 20.35 -2.35 6.91
N GLU A 211 21.03 -3.41 6.47
CA GLU A 211 21.49 -4.49 7.35
C GLU A 211 22.31 -3.92 8.52
N PRO A 212 22.07 -4.34 9.78
CA PRO A 212 23.17 -4.49 10.72
C PRO A 212 24.00 -5.70 10.24
N ALA A 213 25.29 -5.45 9.99
CA ALA A 213 26.28 -6.47 9.68
C ALA A 213 26.41 -7.52 10.80
#